data_AF-A0A157Z261-F1
#
_entry.id   AF-A0A157Z261-F1
#
_cell.length_a   1.000
_cell.length_b   1.000
_cell.length_c   1.000
_cell.angle_alpha   90.00
_cell.angle_beta   90.00
_cell.angle_gamma   90.00
#
_symmetry.space_group_name_H-M   'P 1'
#
loop_
_entity.id
_entity.type
_entity.pdbx_description
1 polymer ?
#
loop_
_entity_poly.entity_id
_entity_poly.type
_entity_poly.pdbx_seq_one_letter_code
_entity_poly.pdbx_strand_id
1 'polypeptide(L)'
;MAALPLAELRRQQSQGLHTRALVPKSAGQLKTERERIVARLHLLLKVTIAVALAGVMLIAWLPFSPMPHEFRFGAQEVLGVAVFASCLFILHERAELELGLYDYEPVEQTTQGELRALLHHVPEGASYQEALAADQRTFVTGEVDGIRRRADAFTPKTLPADDGNA
;
A
#
# COMPACT_ATOMS: atom_id res chain seq x y z
N MET A 1 2.71 -10.37 -24.59
CA MET A 1 2.14 -9.31 -23.73
C MET A 1 2.89 -8.02 -24.05
N ALA A 2 2.27 -7.10 -24.78
CA ALA A 2 2.89 -5.81 -25.09
C ALA A 2 2.92 -4.98 -23.81
N ALA A 3 4.12 -4.61 -23.34
CA ALA A 3 4.27 -3.69 -22.24
C ALA A 3 3.69 -2.33 -22.68
N LEU A 4 2.60 -1.91 -22.04
CA LEU A 4 2.08 -0.55 -22.20
C LEU A 4 3.22 0.43 -21.89
N PRO A 5 3.56 1.36 -22.78
CA PRO A 5 4.64 2.31 -22.55
C PRO A 5 4.32 3.11 -21.29
N LEU A 6 5.30 3.21 -20.38
CA LEU A 6 5.19 3.91 -19.10
C LEU A 6 4.60 5.32 -19.23
N ALA A 7 4.80 5.98 -20.39
CA ALA A 7 4.22 7.28 -20.71
C ALA A 7 2.68 7.24 -20.80
N GLU A 8 2.08 6.19 -21.36
CA GLU A 8 0.62 6.04 -21.49
C GLU A 8 -0.03 5.66 -20.17
N LEU A 9 0.61 4.80 -19.36
CA LEU A 9 0.22 4.53 -17.97
C LEU A 9 0.25 5.82 -17.15
N ARG A 10 1.32 6.62 -17.27
CA ARG A 10 1.43 7.91 -16.60
C ARG A 10 0.34 8.87 -17.05
N ARG A 11 0.03 8.92 -18.36
CA ARG A 11 -1.01 9.81 -18.93
C ARG A 11 -2.43 9.40 -18.53
N GLN A 12 -2.74 8.10 -18.52
CA GLN A 12 -4.01 7.58 -18.01
C GLN A 12 -4.15 7.83 -16.50
N GLN A 13 -3.08 7.64 -15.75
CA GLN A 13 -3.06 7.91 -14.32
C GLN A 13 -3.23 9.40 -14.04
N SER A 14 -2.59 10.29 -14.80
CA SER A 14 -2.79 11.74 -14.74
C SER A 14 -4.22 12.14 -15.09
N GLN A 15 -4.79 11.60 -16.17
CA GLN A 15 -6.17 11.92 -16.61
C GLN A 15 -7.22 11.44 -15.59
N GLY A 16 -7.01 10.28 -14.96
CA GLY A 16 -7.85 9.80 -13.86
C GLY A 16 -7.64 10.54 -12.52
N LEU A 17 -6.46 11.16 -12.32
CA LEU A 17 -6.14 11.99 -11.15
C LEU A 17 -6.81 13.38 -11.22
N HIS A 18 -6.94 13.96 -12.41
CA HIS A 18 -7.52 15.29 -12.62
C HIS A 18 -9.05 15.33 -12.45
N THR A 19 -9.74 14.19 -12.44
CA THR A 19 -11.20 14.10 -12.33
C THR A 19 -11.70 13.57 -10.98
N ARG A 20 -10.81 13.09 -10.10
CA ARG A 20 -11.19 12.68 -8.75
C ARG A 20 -10.86 13.80 -7.78
N ALA A 21 -11.90 14.46 -7.29
CA ALA A 21 -11.79 15.43 -6.21
C ALA A 21 -10.93 14.87 -5.06
N LEU A 22 -10.04 15.69 -4.51
CA LEU A 22 -9.37 15.45 -3.24
C LEU A 22 -10.41 15.34 -2.14
N VAL A 23 -10.86 14.13 -1.86
CA VAL A 23 -11.75 13.84 -0.73
C VAL A 23 -10.91 13.20 0.38
N PRO A 24 -10.77 13.84 1.54
CA PRO A 24 -10.08 13.25 2.69
C PRO A 24 -10.91 12.07 3.22
N LYS A 25 -10.26 10.93 3.48
CA LYS A 25 -10.92 9.82 4.20
C LYS A 25 -11.14 10.22 5.65
N SER A 26 -12.29 9.91 6.25
CA SER A 26 -12.50 10.25 7.66
C SER A 26 -11.60 9.43 8.59
N ALA A 27 -11.37 9.92 9.81
CA ALA A 27 -10.61 9.23 10.87
C ALA A 27 -11.21 7.84 11.17
N GLY A 28 -12.54 7.74 11.16
CA GLY A 28 -13.25 6.47 11.29
C GLY A 28 -12.95 5.51 10.14
N GLN A 29 -12.98 5.98 8.89
CA GLN A 29 -12.67 5.17 7.71
C GLN A 29 -11.21 4.70 7.71
N LEU A 30 -10.27 5.59 8.05
CA LEU A 30 -8.85 5.25 8.17
C LEU A 30 -8.63 4.18 9.24
N LYS A 31 -9.28 4.30 10.39
CA LYS A 31 -9.21 3.31 11.46
C LYS A 31 -9.78 1.96 11.02
N THR A 32 -10.94 1.94 10.38
CA THR A 32 -11.56 0.70 9.86
C THR A 32 -10.70 0.02 8.80
N GLU A 33 -10.10 0.79 7.88
CA GLU A 33 -9.19 0.25 6.87
C GLU A 33 -7.91 -0.31 7.50
N ARG A 34 -7.31 0.42 8.45
CA ARG A 34 -6.17 -0.05 9.24
C ARG A 34 -6.49 -1.35 9.96
N GLU A 35 -7.63 -1.42 10.66
CA GLU A 35 -8.08 -2.63 11.35
C GLU A 35 -8.30 -3.81 10.39
N ARG A 36 -8.85 -3.55 9.20
CA ARG A 36 -9.02 -4.58 8.16
C ARG A 36 -7.68 -5.12 7.68
N ILE A 37 -6.70 -4.25 7.43
CA ILE A 37 -5.35 -4.66 7.01
C ILE A 37 -4.68 -5.46 8.13
N VAL A 38 -4.74 -4.99 9.38
CA VAL A 38 -4.20 -5.70 10.54
C VAL A 38 -4.86 -7.07 10.71
N ALA A 39 -6.18 -7.16 10.56
CA ALA A 39 -6.91 -8.43 10.62
C ALA A 39 -6.45 -9.39 9.52
N ARG A 40 -6.23 -8.90 8.29
CA ARG A 40 -5.68 -9.69 7.19
C ARG A 40 -4.24 -10.14 7.46
N LEU A 41 -3.40 -9.26 8.02
CA LEU A 41 -2.03 -9.58 8.42
C LEU A 41 -1.99 -10.73 9.44
N HIS A 42 -2.89 -10.67 10.42
CA HIS A 42 -3.03 -11.68 11.47
C HIS A 42 -3.59 -13.00 10.91
N LEU A 43 -4.54 -12.92 9.97
CA LEU A 43 -5.04 -14.11 9.26
C LEU A 43 -3.91 -14.78 8.49
N LEU A 44 -3.13 -14.02 7.70
CA LEU A 44 -2.01 -14.56 6.93
C LEU A 44 -0.95 -15.19 7.85
N LEU A 45 -0.65 -14.58 9.01
CA LEU A 45 0.24 -15.19 10.01
C LEU A 45 -0.27 -16.57 10.44
N LYS A 46 -1.57 -16.69 10.76
CA LYS A 46 -2.17 -17.98 11.14
C LYS A 46 -2.08 -19.00 10.00
N VAL A 47 -2.28 -18.57 8.75
CA VAL A 47 -2.13 -19.44 7.57
C VAL A 47 -0.69 -19.91 7.43
N THR A 48 0.31 -19.03 7.57
CA THR A 48 1.73 -19.43 7.52
C THR A 48 2.05 -20.50 8.57
N ILE A 49 1.59 -20.30 9.81
CA ILE A 49 1.79 -21.27 10.90
C ILE A 49 1.10 -22.59 10.56
N ALA A 50 -0.14 -22.56 10.08
CA ALA A 50 -0.89 -23.76 9.71
C ALA A 50 -0.19 -24.55 8.58
N VAL A 51 0.29 -23.86 7.54
CA VAL A 51 1.04 -24.47 6.43
C VAL A 51 2.34 -25.09 6.91
N ALA A 52 3.09 -24.40 7.77
CA ALA A 52 4.31 -24.93 8.35
C ALA A 52 4.06 -26.20 9.19
N LEU A 53 3.05 -26.18 10.06
CA LEU A 53 2.67 -27.34 10.88
C LEU A 53 2.18 -28.52 10.03
N ALA A 54 1.33 -28.26 9.02
CA ALA A 54 0.86 -29.27 8.10
C ALA A 54 2.02 -29.90 7.32
N GLY A 55 2.97 -29.09 6.86
CA GLY A 55 4.19 -29.55 6.20
C GLY A 55 5.01 -30.48 7.09
N VAL A 56 5.29 -30.07 8.33
CA VAL A 56 6.03 -30.88 9.31
C VAL A 56 5.31 -32.20 9.59
N MET A 57 3.99 -32.17 9.81
CA MET A 57 3.19 -33.37 10.01
C MET A 57 3.29 -34.34 8.83
N LEU A 58 3.23 -33.82 7.60
CA LEU A 58 3.28 -34.66 6.40
C LEU A 58 4.68 -35.28 6.21
N ILE A 59 5.75 -34.55 6.49
CA ILE A 59 7.13 -35.07 6.48
C ILE A 59 7.30 -36.17 7.54
N ALA A 60 6.75 -35.95 8.74
CA ALA A 60 6.79 -36.91 9.84
C ALA A 60 5.93 -38.16 9.57
N TRP A 61 4.87 -38.04 8.77
CA TRP A 61 4.01 -39.16 8.34
C TRP A 61 4.64 -40.00 7.23
N LEU A 62 5.55 -39.43 6.45
CA LEU A 62 6.16 -40.05 5.27
C LEU A 62 6.82 -41.44 5.52
N PRO A 63 7.45 -41.73 6.67
CA PRO A 63 7.97 -43.07 6.99
C PRO A 63 6.89 -44.16 7.08
N PHE A 64 5.66 -43.78 7.44
CA PHE A 64 4.49 -44.67 7.57
C PHE A 64 3.72 -44.81 6.26
N SER A 65 4.12 -44.08 5.21
CA SER A 65 3.51 -44.14 3.88
C SER A 65 3.87 -45.44 3.14
N PRO A 66 2.97 -45.98 2.28
CA PRO A 66 3.27 -47.10 1.38
C PRO A 66 4.32 -46.80 0.31
N MET A 67 4.92 -45.60 0.31
CA MET A 67 5.92 -45.18 -0.67
C MET A 67 7.20 -46.02 -0.59
N PRO A 68 7.76 -46.48 -1.73
CA PRO A 68 9.01 -47.25 -1.75
C PRO A 68 10.18 -46.45 -1.16
N HIS A 69 11.08 -47.14 -0.45
CA HIS A 69 12.16 -46.49 0.31
C HIS A 69 13.08 -45.62 -0.55
N GLU A 70 13.32 -46.02 -1.80
CA GLU A 70 14.14 -45.30 -2.77
C GLU A 70 13.58 -43.92 -3.17
N PHE A 71 12.27 -43.70 -3.05
CA PHE A 71 11.63 -42.41 -3.39
C PHE A 71 11.33 -41.52 -2.17
N ARG A 72 11.44 -42.04 -0.95
CA ARG A 72 11.06 -41.30 0.28
C ARG A 72 11.89 -40.04 0.49
N PHE A 73 13.19 -40.13 0.25
CA PHE A 73 14.10 -38.99 0.41
C PHE A 73 13.75 -37.86 -0.58
N GLY A 74 13.59 -38.20 -1.87
CA GLY A 74 13.18 -37.22 -2.89
C GLY A 74 11.80 -36.61 -2.62
N ALA A 75 10.85 -37.41 -2.12
CA ALA A 75 9.54 -36.90 -1.73
C ALA A 75 9.60 -35.93 -0.54
N GLN A 76 10.46 -36.20 0.45
CA GLN A 76 10.68 -35.28 1.58
C GLN A 76 11.29 -33.95 1.11
N GLU A 77 12.26 -33.98 0.21
CA GLU A 77 12.88 -32.76 -0.34
C GLU A 77 11.88 -31.91 -1.12
N VAL A 78 11.15 -32.52 -2.06
CA VAL A 78 10.14 -31.81 -2.86
C VAL A 78 9.08 -31.20 -1.95
N LEU A 79 8.62 -31.94 -0.95
CA LEU A 79 7.63 -31.44 -0.01
C LEU A 79 8.19 -30.31 0.87
N GLY A 80 9.42 -30.45 1.36
CA GLY A 80 10.11 -29.43 2.13
C GLY A 80 10.25 -28.13 1.34
N VAL A 81 10.68 -28.21 0.07
CA VAL A 81 10.79 -27.05 -0.82
C VAL A 81 9.42 -26.42 -1.08
N ALA A 82 8.38 -27.24 -1.33
CA ALA A 82 7.03 -26.73 -1.57
C ALA A 82 6.46 -25.98 -0.36
N VAL A 83 6.62 -26.54 0.85
CA VAL A 83 6.18 -25.90 2.10
C VAL A 83 6.97 -24.61 2.33
N PHE A 84 8.29 -24.66 2.16
CA PHE A 84 9.16 -23.49 2.33
C PHE A 84 8.81 -22.35 1.36
N ALA A 85 8.63 -22.67 0.07
CA ALA A 85 8.24 -21.70 -0.95
C ALA A 85 6.85 -21.10 -0.65
N SER A 86 5.90 -21.92 -0.19
CA SER A 86 4.57 -21.46 0.19
C SER A 86 4.62 -20.50 1.38
N CYS A 87 5.42 -20.83 2.40
CA CYS A 87 5.64 -19.95 3.55
C CYS A 87 6.29 -18.63 3.14
N LEU A 88 7.31 -18.65 2.28
CA LEU A 88 7.95 -17.44 1.75
C LEU A 88 6.98 -16.56 0.97
N PHE A 89 6.15 -17.15 0.13
CA PHE A 89 5.14 -16.42 -0.64
C PHE A 89 4.15 -15.70 0.28
N ILE A 90 3.63 -16.39 1.30
CA ILE A 90 2.71 -15.78 2.27
C ILE A 90 3.41 -14.68 3.08
N LEU A 91 4.67 -14.89 3.46
CA LEU A 91 5.47 -13.89 4.17
C LEU A 91 5.67 -12.63 3.32
N HIS A 92 5.87 -12.80 2.01
CA HIS A 92 6.01 -11.69 1.08
C HIS A 92 4.72 -10.86 0.98
N GLU A 93 3.55 -11.50 0.82
CA GLU A 93 2.26 -10.79 0.81
C GLU A 93 2.03 -10.04 2.14
N ARG A 94 2.47 -10.61 3.27
CA ARG A 94 2.43 -9.91 4.55
C ARG A 94 3.32 -8.68 4.59
N ALA A 95 4.54 -8.75 4.06
CA ALA A 95 5.45 -7.61 4.01
C ALA A 95 4.88 -6.47 3.15
N GLU A 96 4.23 -6.78 2.03
CA GLU A 96 3.54 -5.78 1.21
C GLU A 96 2.36 -5.12 1.96
N LEU A 97 1.57 -5.90 2.68
CA LEU A 97 0.46 -5.37 3.48
C LEU A 97 0.95 -4.54 4.68
N GLU A 98 2.09 -4.90 5.27
CA GLU A 98 2.73 -4.14 6.34
C GLU A 98 3.28 -2.80 5.83
N LEU A 99 3.89 -2.78 4.64
CA LEU A 99 4.23 -1.55 3.94
C LEU A 99 2.98 -0.69 3.67
N GLY A 100 1.86 -1.31 3.28
CA GLY A 100 0.58 -0.61 3.15
C GLY A 100 0.07 0.00 4.46
N LEU A 101 0.51 -0.48 5.63
CA LEU A 101 0.15 0.10 6.92
C LEU A 101 0.84 1.45 7.16
N TYR A 102 2.03 1.65 6.57
CA TYR A 102 2.79 2.91 6.64
C TYR A 102 2.00 4.09 6.05
N ASP A 103 1.17 3.82 5.03
CA ASP A 103 0.32 4.84 4.40
C ASP A 103 -0.72 5.45 5.37
N TYR A 104 -1.03 4.76 6.47
CA TYR A 104 -1.99 5.20 7.48
C TYR A 104 -1.33 5.80 8.73
N GLU A 105 0.00 5.89 8.76
CA GLU A 105 0.73 6.47 9.88
C GLU A 105 0.54 8.00 9.90
N PRO A 106 0.23 8.60 11.06
CA PRO A 106 0.03 10.05 11.15
C PRO A 106 1.36 10.79 10.93
N VAL A 107 1.29 11.85 10.14
CA VAL A 107 2.44 12.70 9.84
C VAL A 107 2.71 13.68 11.00
N GLU A 108 4.00 13.89 11.29
CA GLU A 108 4.48 14.79 12.33
C GLU A 108 3.92 16.22 12.18
N GLN A 109 3.71 16.90 13.30
CA GLN A 109 3.10 18.24 13.31
C GLN A 109 3.93 19.30 12.55
N THR A 110 5.24 19.13 12.47
CA THR A 110 6.17 20.04 11.77
C THR A 110 5.96 20.01 10.26
N THR A 111 5.72 18.83 9.68
CA THR A 111 5.47 18.63 8.25
C THR A 111 4.04 19.02 7.84
N GLN A 112 3.13 19.18 8.79
CA GLN A 112 1.76 19.64 8.50
C GLN A 112 1.69 21.08 8.01
N GLY A 113 2.62 21.94 8.44
CA GLY A 113 2.69 23.33 7.98
C GLY A 113 2.99 23.42 6.48
N GLU A 114 3.96 22.63 6.01
CA GLU A 114 4.34 22.53 4.60
C GLU A 114 3.20 21.96 3.76
N LEU A 115 2.49 20.94 4.27
CA LEU A 115 1.34 20.38 3.57
C LEU A 115 0.17 21.35 3.45
N ARG A 116 -0.09 22.16 4.49
CA ARG A 116 -1.13 23.19 4.40
C ARG A 116 -0.79 24.24 3.33
N ALA A 117 0.48 24.62 3.22
CA ALA A 117 0.94 25.50 2.15
C ALA A 117 0.75 24.87 0.76
N LEU A 118 1.12 23.60 0.58
CA LEU A 118 0.90 22.87 -0.68
C LEU A 118 -0.58 22.78 -1.07
N LEU A 119 -1.47 22.56 -0.11
CA LEU A 119 -2.91 22.52 -0.36
C LEU A 119 -3.46 23.88 -0.81
N HIS A 120 -2.90 24.99 -0.35
CA HIS A 120 -3.35 26.32 -0.76
C HIS A 120 -3.10 26.59 -2.26
N HIS A 121 -2.17 25.86 -2.89
CA HIS A 121 -1.92 25.94 -4.32
C HIS A 121 -2.88 25.09 -5.17
N VAL A 122 -3.68 24.24 -4.55
CA VAL A 122 -4.62 23.33 -5.23
C VAL A 122 -6.05 23.85 -5.04
N PRO A 123 -6.86 23.98 -6.11
CA PRO A 123 -8.21 24.56 -6.03
C PRO A 123 -9.15 23.83 -5.05
N GLU A 124 -8.90 22.55 -4.78
CA GLU A 124 -9.69 21.72 -3.85
C GLU A 124 -9.11 21.68 -2.42
N GLY A 125 -7.95 22.30 -2.18
CA GLY A 125 -7.24 22.19 -0.91
C GLY A 125 -7.94 22.86 0.27
N ALA A 126 -8.69 23.94 0.06
CA ALA A 126 -9.46 24.58 1.13
C ALA A 126 -10.53 23.63 1.71
N SER A 127 -11.31 22.97 0.84
CA SER A 127 -12.32 21.99 1.25
C SER A 127 -11.72 20.78 1.97
N TYR A 128 -10.51 20.37 1.58
CA TYR A 128 -9.77 19.28 2.22
C TYR A 128 -9.28 19.67 3.63
N GLN A 129 -8.80 20.91 3.80
CA GLN A 129 -8.40 21.43 5.11
C GLN A 129 -9.59 21.59 6.06
N GLU A 130 -10.73 22.09 5.57
CA GLU A 130 -11.97 22.20 6.36
C GLU A 130 -12.45 20.83 6.83
N ALA A 131 -12.44 19.83 5.95
CA ALA A 131 -12.84 18.47 6.31
C ALA A 131 -11.88 17.81 7.33
N LEU A 132 -10.57 18.05 7.22
CA LEU A 132 -9.59 17.61 8.23
C LEU A 132 -9.83 18.27 9.60
N ALA A 133 -10.11 19.57 9.60
CA ALA A 133 -10.36 20.34 10.82
C ALA A 133 -11.69 19.93 11.48
N ALA A 134 -12.74 19.67 10.69
CA ALA A 134 -14.03 19.20 11.16
C ALA A 134 -13.93 17.82 11.86
N ASP A 135 -13.05 16.95 11.36
CA ASP A 135 -12.81 15.60 11.89
C ASP A 135 -11.66 15.56 12.92
N GLN A 136 -11.06 16.72 13.25
CA GLN A 136 -9.93 16.89 14.17
C GLN A 136 -8.76 15.91 13.92
N ARG A 137 -8.52 15.55 12.66
CA ARG A 137 -7.52 14.54 12.28
C ARG A 137 -6.30 15.16 11.61
N THR A 138 -5.19 14.44 11.65
CA THR A 138 -3.95 14.80 10.95
C THR A 138 -3.86 14.13 9.57
N PHE A 139 -2.89 14.56 8.77
CA PHE A 139 -2.54 13.89 7.53
C PHE A 139 -1.89 12.53 7.82
N VAL A 140 -2.09 11.57 6.92
CA VAL A 140 -1.37 10.29 6.92
C VAL A 140 -0.40 10.20 5.75
N THR A 141 0.66 9.40 5.87
CA THR A 141 1.76 9.34 4.90
C THR A 141 1.31 9.10 3.46
N GLY A 142 0.35 8.18 3.25
CA GLY A 142 -0.16 7.89 1.91
C GLY A 142 -0.99 9.04 1.30
N GLU A 143 -1.68 9.82 2.14
CA GLU A 143 -2.37 11.04 1.69
C GLU A 143 -1.36 12.12 1.28
N VAL A 144 -0.25 12.24 2.00
CA VAL A 144 0.82 13.19 1.69
C VAL A 144 1.45 12.93 0.33
N ASP A 145 1.78 11.68 0.04
CA ASP A 145 2.35 11.31 -1.26
C ASP A 145 1.37 11.52 -2.42
N GLY A 146 0.06 11.37 -2.15
CA GLY A 146 -0.98 11.71 -3.11
C GLY A 146 -1.11 13.22 -3.34
N ILE A 147 -1.02 14.01 -2.27
CA ILE A 147 -1.06 15.48 -2.32
C ILE A 147 0.18 16.03 -3.06
N ARG A 148 1.38 15.58 -2.71
CA ARG A 148 2.63 15.99 -3.37
C ARG A 148 2.60 15.68 -4.86
N ARG A 149 2.23 14.44 -5.24
CA ARG A 149 2.10 14.08 -6.66
C ARG A 149 1.09 14.94 -7.43
N ARG A 150 0.01 15.37 -6.79
CA ARG A 150 -0.97 16.28 -7.41
C ARG A 150 -0.48 17.72 -7.48
N ALA A 151 0.19 18.21 -6.44
CA ALA A 151 0.79 19.53 -6.43
C ALA A 151 1.88 19.64 -7.50
N ASP A 152 2.75 18.63 -7.64
CA ASP A 152 3.79 18.58 -8.68
C ASP A 152 3.19 18.50 -10.10
N ALA A 153 2.08 17.78 -10.26
CA ALA A 153 1.35 17.70 -11.53
C ALA A 153 0.60 19.00 -11.86
N PHE A 154 0.26 19.80 -10.84
CA PHE A 154 -0.35 21.11 -11.02
C PHE A 154 0.75 22.13 -11.29
N THR A 155 1.20 22.21 -12.54
CA THR A 155 2.06 23.31 -12.97
C THR A 155 1.22 24.59 -12.89
N PRO A 156 1.55 25.58 -12.03
CA PRO A 156 0.85 26.85 -12.06
C PRO A 156 1.02 27.40 -13.46
N LYS A 157 -0.10 27.64 -14.15
CA LYS A 157 -0.10 28.38 -15.41
C LYS A 157 0.60 29.68 -15.08
N THR A 158 1.84 29.84 -15.57
CA THR A 158 2.58 31.08 -15.45
C THR A 158 1.62 32.17 -15.88
N LEU A 159 1.13 32.97 -14.92
CA LEU A 159 0.58 34.27 -15.29
C LEU A 159 1.68 34.90 -16.13
N PRO A 160 1.38 35.41 -17.34
CA PRO A 160 2.36 36.19 -18.07
C PRO A 160 2.86 37.24 -17.07
N ALA A 161 4.18 37.29 -16.89
CA ALA A 161 4.78 38.36 -16.13
C ALA A 161 4.13 39.65 -16.62
N ASP A 162 3.55 40.40 -15.70
CA ASP A 162 3.20 41.77 -15.99
C ASP A 162 4.53 42.44 -16.30
N ASP A 163 4.84 42.51 -17.59
CA ASP A 163 5.99 43.22 -18.14
C ASP A 163 5.72 44.70 -17.87
N GLY A 164 5.93 45.10 -16.62
CA GLY A 164 6.07 46.48 -16.24
C GLY A 164 7.30 47.03 -16.94
N ASN A 165 7.08 47.64 -18.12
CA ASN A 165 7.86 48.75 -18.64
C ASN A 165 7.26 49.27 -19.96
N ALA A 166 6.53 50.38 -19.87
CA ALA A 166 6.68 51.54 -20.76
C ALA A 166 5.99 52.76 -20.11
#